data_AF-A0A951MHA6-F1
#
_entry.id   AF-A0A951MHA6-F1
#
_cell.length_a   1.000
_cell.length_b   1.000
_cell.length_c   1.000
_cell.angle_alpha   90.00
_cell.angle_beta   90.00
_cell.angle_gamma   90.00
#
_symmetry.space_group_name_H-M   'P 1'
#
loop_
_entity.id
_entity.type
_entity.pdbx_description
1 polymer ?
#
loop_
_entity_poly.entity_id
_entity_poly.type
_entity_poly.pdbx_seq_one_letter_code
_entity_poly.pdbx_strand_id
1 'polypeptide(L)'
;MKKTTAIIYKLPLLIAIAVLTLSVSCDRKKVKELESSIEIPSDLTVEKLMENTEEYQLLGRKGKIIFPDRIAEVEYIDETRMHWQTTNDKNEIIQGDEKINYVQISEQEYFVNWIEESGFTVSQIINTKTGDVKAFWSFADTKSGRGGRSSLFVDGKFEFGE
;
A
#
# COMPACT_ATOMS: atom_id res chain seq x y z
N MET A 1 18.19 -29.85 43.33
CA MET A 1 18.83 -31.19 43.23
C MET A 1 17.81 -32.21 42.77
N LYS A 2 18.23 -33.09 41.85
CA LYS A 2 17.53 -34.24 41.22
C LYS A 2 16.73 -33.88 39.96
N LYS A 3 16.85 -34.56 38.82
CA LYS A 3 17.83 -35.54 38.30
C LYS A 3 17.64 -35.54 36.76
N THR A 4 18.75 -35.57 36.04
CA THR A 4 18.93 -35.84 34.60
C THR A 4 18.23 -37.12 34.16
N THR A 5 17.55 -37.10 33.01
CA THR A 5 17.56 -38.23 32.05
C THR A 5 17.41 -37.68 30.63
N ALA A 6 18.51 -37.66 29.89
CA ALA A 6 18.51 -37.57 28.43
C ALA A 6 18.14 -38.94 27.88
N ILE A 7 17.19 -39.00 26.94
CA ILE A 7 16.90 -40.20 26.17
C ILE A 7 17.37 -39.95 24.74
N ILE A 8 18.45 -40.65 24.41
CA ILE A 8 19.01 -40.81 23.07
C ILE A 8 18.18 -41.90 22.38
N TYR A 9 17.58 -41.59 21.23
CA TYR A 9 17.19 -42.62 20.26
C TYR A 9 17.82 -42.33 18.89
N LYS A 10 18.51 -43.34 18.39
CA LYS A 10 19.21 -43.40 17.11
C LYS A 10 18.19 -43.51 15.94
N LEU A 11 18.44 -42.72 14.89
CA LEU A 11 18.37 -42.95 13.43
C LEU A 11 17.76 -44.29 12.91
N PRO A 12 17.32 -44.36 11.62
CA PRO A 12 16.12 -43.81 11.00
C PRO A 12 15.21 -44.97 10.49
N LEU A 13 13.88 -44.82 10.53
CA LEU A 13 13.00 -45.77 9.83
C LEU A 13 12.54 -45.16 8.51
N LEU A 14 13.21 -45.57 7.43
CA LEU A 14 12.75 -45.43 6.05
C LEU A 14 11.40 -46.16 5.91
N ILE A 15 10.31 -45.41 5.88
CA ILE A 15 9.03 -45.92 5.39
C ILE A 15 9.01 -45.64 3.88
N ALA A 16 9.24 -46.69 3.10
CA ALA A 16 8.96 -46.71 1.68
C ALA A 16 7.45 -46.54 1.48
N ILE A 17 7.02 -45.35 1.07
CA ILE A 17 5.66 -45.14 0.60
C ILE A 17 5.60 -45.72 -0.82
N ALA A 18 4.92 -46.86 -0.93
CA ALA A 18 4.63 -47.53 -2.18
C ALA A 18 3.86 -46.58 -3.12
N VAL A 19 4.47 -46.32 -4.27
CA VAL A 19 3.87 -45.62 -5.40
C VAL A 19 2.71 -46.46 -5.93
N LEU A 20 1.46 -46.03 -5.70
CA LEU A 20 0.34 -46.42 -6.56
C LEU A 20 0.22 -45.38 -7.68
N THR A 21 0.80 -45.70 -8.82
CA THR A 21 0.57 -44.95 -10.07
C THR A 21 -0.86 -45.21 -10.54
N LEU A 22 -1.77 -44.27 -10.31
CA LEU A 22 -2.92 -44.11 -11.19
C LEU A 22 -2.44 -43.41 -12.46
N SER A 23 -2.30 -44.19 -13.53
CA SER A 23 -2.00 -43.68 -14.86
C SER A 23 -3.21 -42.90 -15.39
N VAL A 24 -3.31 -41.62 -15.03
CA VAL A 24 -4.03 -40.65 -15.85
C VAL A 24 -3.08 -40.19 -16.95
N SER A 25 -3.08 -40.95 -18.03
CA SER A 25 -2.55 -40.51 -19.31
C SER A 25 -3.51 -39.46 -19.89
N CYS A 26 -3.43 -38.22 -19.40
CA CYS A 26 -4.00 -37.04 -20.05
C CYS A 26 -2.86 -36.04 -20.32
N ASP A 27 -2.43 -36.07 -21.58
CA ASP A 27 -1.74 -35.03 -22.34
C ASP A 27 -0.93 -33.96 -21.60
N ARG A 28 0.39 -34.17 -21.62
CA ARG A 28 1.42 -33.12 -21.51
C ARG A 28 1.30 -31.98 -22.53
N LYS A 29 0.35 -32.04 -23.47
CA LYS A 29 0.11 -31.00 -24.47
C LYS A 29 -0.54 -29.73 -23.89
N LYS A 30 -1.27 -29.82 -22.78
CA LYS A 30 -2.09 -28.70 -22.28
C LYS A 30 -1.31 -27.58 -21.56
N VAL A 31 -0.10 -27.86 -21.07
CA VAL A 31 0.76 -26.84 -20.44
C VAL A 31 1.49 -25.99 -21.50
N LYS A 32 1.77 -26.55 -22.68
CA LYS A 32 2.39 -25.80 -23.80
C LYS A 32 1.40 -24.93 -24.59
N GLU A 33 0.11 -25.23 -24.51
CA GLU A 33 -0.94 -24.51 -25.25
C GLU A 33 -1.47 -23.29 -24.47
N LEU A 34 -1.30 -23.27 -23.15
CA LEU A 34 -1.63 -22.10 -22.32
C LEU A 34 -0.55 -20.99 -22.38
N GLU A 35 0.70 -21.36 -22.68
CA GLU A 35 1.80 -20.40 -22.93
C GLU A 35 1.79 -19.86 -24.38
N SER A 36 1.05 -20.48 -25.31
CA SER A 36 1.04 -20.11 -26.73
C SER A 36 -0.14 -19.23 -27.15
N SER A 37 -0.90 -18.66 -26.21
CA SER A 37 -2.08 -17.84 -26.51
C SER A 37 -2.07 -16.46 -25.85
N ILE A 38 -0.95 -16.03 -25.24
CA ILE A 38 -0.74 -14.62 -24.96
C ILE A 38 -0.12 -14.00 -26.23
N GLU A 39 -0.97 -13.60 -27.17
CA GLU A 39 -0.58 -12.60 -28.15
C GLU A 39 -0.35 -11.29 -27.40
N ILE A 40 0.88 -11.06 -26.93
CA ILE A 40 1.30 -9.74 -26.50
C ILE A 40 1.22 -8.87 -27.76
N PRO A 41 0.35 -7.83 -27.79
CA PRO A 41 0.28 -6.95 -28.95
C PRO A 41 1.68 -6.40 -29.22
N SER A 42 2.16 -6.50 -30.46
CA SER A 42 3.51 -6.07 -30.85
C SER A 42 3.79 -4.57 -30.66
N ASP A 43 2.82 -3.82 -30.13
CA ASP A 43 2.88 -2.39 -29.78
C ASP A 43 3.02 -2.15 -28.26
N LEU A 44 2.97 -3.20 -27.43
CA LEU A 44 3.32 -3.12 -26.00
C LEU A 44 4.78 -3.52 -25.82
N THR A 45 5.68 -2.55 -25.91
CA THR A 45 7.07 -2.74 -25.48
C THR A 45 7.13 -2.74 -23.95
N VAL A 46 8.07 -3.50 -23.38
CA VAL A 46 8.34 -3.49 -21.94
C VAL A 46 8.69 -2.07 -21.48
N GLU A 47 9.35 -1.27 -22.34
CA GLU A 47 9.57 0.16 -22.06
C GLU A 47 8.26 0.93 -21.85
N LYS A 48 7.23 0.73 -22.70
CA LYS A 48 5.94 1.46 -22.59
C LYS A 48 5.12 1.05 -21.37
N LEU A 49 5.32 -0.18 -20.88
CA LEU A 49 4.73 -0.63 -19.62
C LEU A 49 5.45 -0.04 -18.41
N MET A 50 6.79 0.01 -18.43
CA MET A 50 7.59 0.57 -17.35
C MET A 50 7.51 2.10 -17.29
N GLU A 51 7.42 2.79 -18.43
CA GLU A 51 7.23 4.24 -18.51
C GLU A 51 5.90 4.68 -17.90
N ASN A 52 4.83 3.89 -18.08
CA ASN A 52 3.55 4.11 -17.40
C ASN A 52 3.62 3.86 -15.89
N THR A 53 4.46 2.94 -15.41
CA THR A 53 4.55 2.66 -13.95
C THR A 53 5.21 3.81 -13.19
N GLU A 54 6.24 4.43 -13.77
CA GLU A 54 6.93 5.58 -13.16
C GLU A 54 6.04 6.85 -13.19
N GLU A 55 5.20 7.03 -14.21
CA GLU A 55 4.26 8.16 -14.31
C GLU A 55 3.33 8.26 -13.09
N TYR A 56 2.93 7.11 -12.52
CA TYR A 56 1.99 7.02 -11.41
C TYR A 56 2.65 6.69 -10.06
N GLN A 57 3.98 6.66 -10.00
CA GLN A 57 4.71 6.41 -8.75
C GLN A 57 4.48 7.56 -7.76
N LEU A 58 4.15 7.25 -6.51
CA LEU A 58 3.89 8.27 -5.49
C LEU A 58 5.15 8.75 -4.76
N LEU A 59 6.04 7.82 -4.43
CA LEU A 59 7.25 8.11 -3.65
C LEU A 59 8.25 8.95 -4.46
N GLY A 60 8.98 9.83 -3.77
CA GLY A 60 9.92 10.78 -4.36
C GLY A 60 9.24 11.96 -5.08
N ARG A 61 7.90 12.11 -4.99
CA ARG A 61 7.15 13.11 -5.74
C ARG A 61 6.35 14.05 -4.88
N LYS A 62 6.07 15.22 -5.47
CA LYS A 62 5.17 16.23 -4.95
C LYS A 62 3.79 16.11 -5.54
N GLY A 63 2.80 16.59 -4.80
CA GLY A 63 1.42 16.65 -5.25
C GLY A 63 0.57 17.59 -4.42
N LYS A 64 -0.69 17.68 -4.79
CA LYS A 64 -1.72 18.41 -4.05
C LYS A 64 -2.85 17.45 -3.74
N ILE A 65 -3.29 17.47 -2.48
CA ILE A 65 -4.53 16.83 -2.08
C ILE A 65 -5.57 17.92 -1.84
N ILE A 66 -6.68 17.79 -2.56
CA ILE A 66 -7.79 18.75 -2.55
C ILE A 66 -8.96 18.07 -1.86
N PHE A 67 -9.26 18.50 -0.64
CA PHE A 67 -10.46 18.15 0.11
C PHE A 67 -11.47 19.31 0.05
N PRO A 68 -12.76 19.10 0.39
CA PRO A 68 -13.79 20.14 0.26
C PRO A 68 -13.44 21.48 0.92
N ASP A 69 -12.79 21.43 2.08
CA ASP A 69 -12.48 22.62 2.89
C ASP A 69 -10.98 22.96 2.94
N ARG A 70 -10.10 22.15 2.33
CA ARG A 70 -8.64 22.32 2.44
C ARG A 70 -7.89 21.82 1.23
N ILE A 71 -6.78 22.50 0.92
CA ILE A 71 -5.78 22.03 -0.04
C ILE A 71 -4.47 21.84 0.71
N ALA A 72 -3.87 20.66 0.59
CA ALA A 72 -2.55 20.37 1.13
C ALA A 72 -1.59 20.07 -0.01
N GLU A 73 -0.46 20.77 -0.06
CA GLU A 73 0.67 20.38 -0.89
C GLU A 73 1.50 19.35 -0.12
N VAL A 74 1.84 18.23 -0.75
CA VAL A 74 2.48 17.08 -0.12
C VAL A 74 3.71 16.66 -0.91
N GLU A 75 4.74 16.19 -0.21
CA GLU A 75 5.94 15.57 -0.77
C GLU A 75 6.16 14.22 -0.07
N TYR A 76 6.02 13.12 -0.81
CA TYR A 76 6.24 11.77 -0.30
C TYR A 76 7.71 11.40 -0.42
N ILE A 77 8.54 11.88 0.51
CA ILE A 77 10.00 11.77 0.46
C ILE A 77 10.47 10.31 0.31
N ASP A 78 9.94 9.41 1.15
CA ASP A 78 10.16 7.95 1.07
C ASP A 78 9.03 7.19 1.78
N GLU A 79 9.16 5.86 1.91
CA GLU A 79 8.16 4.98 2.55
C GLU A 79 7.84 5.34 4.01
N THR A 80 8.67 6.17 4.66
CA THR A 80 8.58 6.48 6.08
C THR A 80 8.43 7.97 6.37
N ARG A 81 8.61 8.84 5.36
CA ARG A 81 8.65 10.29 5.55
C ARG A 81 7.82 11.02 4.50
N MET A 82 7.07 12.02 4.96
CA MET A 82 6.32 12.95 4.12
C MET A 82 6.47 14.36 4.67
N HIS A 83 6.55 15.36 3.79
CA HIS A 83 6.34 16.76 4.15
C HIS A 83 4.99 17.21 3.62
N TRP A 84 4.23 17.99 4.38
CA TRP A 84 3.00 18.61 3.91
C TRP A 84 2.93 20.08 4.30
N GLN A 85 2.25 20.89 3.49
CA GLN A 85 1.90 22.27 3.81
C GLN A 85 0.48 22.62 3.35
N THR A 86 -0.17 23.53 4.06
CA THR A 86 -1.47 24.11 3.69
C THR A 86 -1.47 25.60 4.02
N THR A 87 -2.37 26.33 3.40
CA THR A 87 -2.61 27.75 3.69
C THR A 87 -3.97 27.86 4.35
N ASN A 88 -4.02 28.43 5.56
CA ASN A 88 -5.28 28.62 6.26
C ASN A 88 -6.05 29.85 5.75
N ASP A 89 -7.28 30.06 6.26
CA ASP A 89 -8.14 31.18 5.88
C ASP A 89 -7.55 32.58 6.16
N LYS A 90 -6.51 32.65 6.98
CA LYS A 90 -5.76 33.88 7.30
C LYS A 90 -4.52 34.06 6.41
N ASN A 91 -4.36 33.20 5.41
CA ASN A 91 -3.23 33.18 4.50
C ASN A 91 -1.89 32.85 5.21
N GLU A 92 -1.96 32.15 6.35
CA GLU A 92 -0.79 31.66 7.07
C GLU A 92 -0.48 30.24 6.60
N ILE A 93 0.81 29.97 6.39
CA ILE A 93 1.29 28.63 6.01
C ILE A 93 1.41 27.79 7.28
N ILE A 94 0.80 26.61 7.25
CA ILE A 94 0.93 25.57 8.27
C ILE A 94 1.53 24.35 7.57
N GLN A 95 2.53 23.72 8.17
CA GLN A 95 3.27 22.61 7.57
C GLN A 95 3.71 21.60 8.62
N GLY A 96 4.07 20.40 8.17
CA GLY A 96 4.56 19.33 9.04
C GLY A 96 5.45 18.33 8.30
N ASP A 97 6.45 17.82 9.01
CA ASP A 97 7.26 16.67 8.61
C ASP A 97 6.78 15.45 9.39
N GLU A 98 6.21 14.49 8.68
CA GLU A 98 5.48 13.37 9.28
C GLU A 98 6.20 12.05 9.06
N LYS A 99 6.20 11.23 10.11
CA LYS A 99 6.46 9.81 9.95
C LYS A 99 5.20 9.12 9.44
N ILE A 100 5.29 8.47 8.28
CA ILE A 100 4.16 7.80 7.66
C ILE A 100 4.25 6.28 7.81
N ASN A 101 3.08 5.64 7.76
CA ASN A 101 2.93 4.23 7.41
C ASN A 101 2.45 4.18 5.96
N TYR A 102 3.15 3.41 5.14
CA TYR A 102 2.93 3.35 3.69
C TYR A 102 2.75 1.91 3.23
N VAL A 103 1.77 1.68 2.34
CA VAL A 103 1.63 0.42 1.61
C VAL A 103 1.21 0.73 0.18
N GLN A 104 1.94 0.22 -0.80
CA GLN A 104 1.46 0.16 -2.17
C GLN A 104 0.46 -1.00 -2.29
N ILE A 105 -0.80 -0.68 -2.54
CA ILE A 105 -1.90 -1.66 -2.68
C ILE A 105 -1.86 -2.28 -4.08
N SER A 106 -1.64 -1.45 -5.10
CA SER A 106 -1.48 -1.82 -6.50
C SER A 106 -0.54 -0.85 -7.21
N GLU A 107 -0.28 -1.03 -8.50
CA GLU A 107 0.61 -0.14 -9.27
C GLU A 107 0.24 1.35 -9.17
N GLN A 108 -1.05 1.67 -8.99
CA GLN A 108 -1.56 3.04 -8.99
C GLN A 108 -2.31 3.39 -7.70
N GLU A 109 -2.36 2.49 -6.71
CA GLU A 109 -3.10 2.71 -5.46
C GLU A 109 -2.20 2.59 -4.24
N TYR A 110 -2.28 3.59 -3.38
CA TYR A 110 -1.39 3.74 -2.23
C TYR A 110 -2.20 4.00 -0.97
N PHE A 111 -1.93 3.23 0.07
CA PHE A 111 -2.36 3.54 1.42
C PHE A 111 -1.28 4.37 2.11
N VAL A 112 -1.67 5.52 2.66
CA VAL A 112 -0.80 6.36 3.48
C VAL A 112 -1.50 6.73 4.78
N ASN A 113 -0.80 6.62 5.90
CA ASN A 113 -1.31 7.00 7.21
C ASN A 113 -0.25 7.76 8.02
N TRP A 114 -0.68 8.76 8.78
CA TRP A 114 0.16 9.44 9.77
C TRP A 114 -0.68 9.98 10.93
N ILE A 115 0.02 10.42 11.97
CA ILE A 115 -0.54 11.10 13.14
C ILE A 115 0.26 12.38 13.34
N GLU A 116 -0.40 13.53 13.20
CA GLU A 116 0.18 14.84 13.48
C GLU A 116 0.44 15.02 14.99
N GLU A 117 1.25 16.00 15.36
CA GLU A 117 1.55 16.34 16.77
C GLU A 117 0.27 16.62 17.59
N SER A 118 -0.76 17.20 16.97
CA SER A 118 -2.07 17.45 17.59
C SER A 118 -2.85 16.18 17.95
N GLY A 119 -2.40 15.02 17.48
CA GLY A 119 -3.13 13.77 17.50
C GLY A 119 -4.21 13.67 16.42
N PHE A 120 -4.26 14.61 15.47
CA PHE A 120 -5.02 14.45 14.23
C PHE A 120 -4.44 13.28 13.44
N THR A 121 -5.28 12.35 13.04
CA THR A 121 -4.87 11.13 12.33
C THR A 121 -5.50 11.14 10.96
N VAL A 122 -4.68 10.94 9.94
CA VAL A 122 -5.12 10.76 8.55
C VAL A 122 -4.76 9.36 8.12
N SER A 123 -5.74 8.65 7.57
CA SER A 123 -5.52 7.41 6.82
C SER A 123 -6.19 7.58 5.47
N GLN A 124 -5.48 7.34 4.38
CA GLN A 124 -6.02 7.58 3.04
C GLN A 124 -5.58 6.54 2.04
N ILE A 125 -6.45 6.31 1.05
CA ILE A 125 -6.13 5.60 -0.18
C ILE A 125 -6.07 6.63 -1.29
N ILE A 126 -5.00 6.62 -2.07
CA ILE A 126 -4.77 7.50 -3.22
C ILE A 126 -4.69 6.64 -4.46
N ASN A 127 -5.56 6.87 -5.43
CA ASN A 127 -5.42 6.34 -6.78
C ASN A 127 -4.74 7.39 -7.65
N THR A 128 -3.45 7.23 -7.96
CA THR A 128 -2.68 8.25 -8.71
C THR A 128 -3.04 8.33 -10.18
N LYS A 129 -3.72 7.31 -10.72
CA LYS A 129 -4.21 7.32 -12.10
C LYS A 129 -5.50 8.10 -12.26
N THR A 130 -6.47 7.90 -11.38
CA THR A 130 -7.75 8.63 -11.42
C THR A 130 -7.72 9.94 -10.64
N GLY A 131 -6.72 10.11 -9.78
CA GLY A 131 -6.63 11.20 -8.82
C GLY A 131 -7.62 11.06 -7.67
N ASP A 132 -8.31 9.94 -7.49
CA ASP A 132 -9.27 9.78 -6.39
C ASP A 132 -8.55 9.59 -5.05
N VAL A 133 -9.01 10.32 -4.02
CA VAL A 133 -8.56 10.15 -2.65
C VAL A 133 -9.77 9.81 -1.78
N LYS A 134 -9.64 8.74 -0.98
CA LYS A 134 -10.58 8.44 0.10
C LYS A 134 -9.83 8.44 1.42
N ALA A 135 -10.19 9.36 2.30
CA ALA A 135 -9.56 9.54 3.60
C ALA A 135 -10.52 9.24 4.75
N PHE A 136 -9.95 8.74 5.84
CA PHE A 136 -10.55 8.67 7.16
C PHE A 136 -9.76 9.60 8.07
N TRP A 137 -10.44 10.58 8.65
CA TRP A 137 -9.86 11.50 9.62
C TRP A 137 -10.34 11.16 11.01
N SER A 138 -9.44 11.22 11.98
CA SER A 138 -9.78 11.17 13.39
C SER A 138 -9.11 12.31 14.14
N PHE A 139 -9.86 12.96 15.02
CA PHE A 139 -9.42 14.16 15.73
C PHE A 139 -9.98 14.19 17.15
N ALA A 140 -9.33 14.99 18.01
CA ALA A 140 -9.78 15.18 19.38
C ALA A 140 -11.17 15.84 19.40
N ASP A 141 -12.07 15.27 20.19
CA ASP A 141 -13.40 15.80 20.48
C ASP A 141 -13.77 15.44 21.92
N THR A 142 -13.66 16.42 22.81
CA THR A 142 -13.94 16.22 24.24
C THR A 142 -15.40 15.94 24.54
N LYS A 143 -16.30 16.21 23.58
CA LYS A 143 -17.73 15.91 23.71
C LYS A 143 -18.07 14.50 23.21
N SER A 144 -17.13 13.83 22.52
CA SER A 144 -17.33 12.47 22.05
C SER A 144 -17.28 11.47 23.21
N GLY A 145 -18.29 10.60 23.26
CA GLY A 145 -18.30 9.45 24.17
C GLY A 145 -17.34 8.32 23.77
N ARG A 146 -16.56 8.46 22.70
CA ARG A 146 -15.64 7.43 22.18
C ARG A 146 -14.18 7.82 22.39
N GLY A 147 -13.71 7.73 23.63
CA GLY A 147 -12.30 7.99 23.96
C GLY A 147 -11.86 9.43 23.68
N GLY A 148 -12.80 10.39 23.67
CA GLY A 148 -12.50 11.79 23.38
C GLY A 148 -12.10 12.05 21.93
N ARG A 149 -12.56 11.22 20.99
CA ARG A 149 -12.26 11.38 19.56
C ARG A 149 -13.51 11.32 18.70
N SER A 150 -13.52 12.12 17.65
CA SER A 150 -14.47 12.05 16.56
C SER A 150 -13.76 11.66 15.26
N SER A 151 -14.53 11.27 14.27
CA SER A 151 -14.01 10.83 12.98
C SER A 151 -15.01 11.02 11.86
N LEU A 152 -14.51 11.16 10.64
CA LEU A 152 -15.34 11.24 9.44
C LEU A 152 -14.57 10.74 8.21
N PHE A 153 -15.33 10.29 7.20
CA PHE A 153 -14.80 9.99 5.88
C PHE A 153 -14.84 11.25 5.01
N VAL A 154 -13.78 11.45 4.22
CA VAL A 154 -13.66 12.57 3.28
C VAL A 154 -13.24 12.01 1.93
N ASP A 155 -13.93 12.44 0.90
CA ASP A 155 -13.50 12.25 -0.48
C ASP A 155 -12.70 13.47 -0.92
N GLY A 156 -11.61 13.23 -1.66
CA GLY A 156 -10.74 14.27 -2.17
C GLY A 156 -10.16 13.92 -3.53
N LYS A 157 -9.30 14.81 -4.01
CA LYS A 157 -8.55 14.63 -5.26
C LYS A 157 -7.06 14.75 -5.04
N PHE A 158 -6.28 14.00 -5.80
CA PHE A 158 -4.83 14.08 -5.85
C PHE A 158 -4.39 14.50 -7.25
N GLU A 159 -3.47 15.45 -7.30
CA GLU A 159 -2.83 15.92 -8.52
C GLU A 159 -1.32 15.94 -8.29
N PHE A 160 -0.53 15.42 -9.24
CA PHE A 160 0.92 15.56 -9.16
C PHE A 160 1.33 17.02 -9.32
N GLY A 161 2.33 17.44 -8.54
CA GLY A 161 2.94 18.76 -8.63
C GLY A 161 4.03 18.80 -9.71
N GLU A 162 4.39 20.02 -10.11
CA GLU A 162 5.56 20.29 -10.96
C GLU A 162 6.89 20.03 -10.23
#